data_AF-A0A314UCR5-F1
#
_entry.id   AF-A0A314UCR5-F1
#
_cell.length_a   1.000
_cell.length_b   1.000
_cell.length_c   1.000
_cell.angle_alpha   90.00
_cell.angle_beta   90.00
_cell.angle_gamma   90.00
#
_symmetry.space_group_name_H-M   'P 1'
#
loop_
_entity.id
_entity.type
_entity.pdbx_description
1 polymer ?
#
loop_
_entity_poly.entity_id
_entity_poly.type
_entity_poly.pdbx_seq_one_letter_code
_entity_poly.pdbx_strand_id
1 'polypeptide(L)'
;MGEGVQLSQLIEAVAQRHKTLKVTAIKWDVEETEDGAPPQWRFEETKRQLQHHARSFGLNLKVEDVAIEDLVSEVKKANKRGGGREFLAFNCMVGLPHMRRRRSRGLILEFLRLAKDLLASSANYKTSNRGIITFGDGDAGAKLGNSSSFSSFFDGYLAHYQALLESIESNFPSHLAEARMVIELMFVAPYVSSQALFQKWNEVREECHLQPWFGLEGKRLSRESLMEAKEMVGESSYGVRIGQNGNEMALEWEGTPLVRVSTWTNQS
;
A
#
# COMPACT_ATOMS: atom_id res chain seq x y z
N MET A 1 5.12 -5.88 5.15
CA MET A 1 3.86 -6.04 5.91
C MET A 1 3.67 -4.97 7.00
N GLY A 2 4.66 -4.11 7.29
CA GLY A 2 4.54 -3.12 8.37
C GLY A 2 4.26 -3.80 9.72
N GLU A 3 3.47 -3.15 10.57
CA GLU A 3 3.00 -3.67 11.86
C GLU A 3 1.72 -4.55 11.72
N GLY A 4 1.31 -4.89 10.49
CA GLY A 4 0.16 -5.78 10.25
C GLY A 4 -1.22 -5.17 10.51
N VAL A 5 -1.32 -3.89 10.86
CA VAL A 5 -2.58 -3.21 11.24
C VAL A 5 -3.70 -3.35 10.18
N GLN A 6 -3.35 -3.26 8.89
CA GLN A 6 -4.32 -3.43 7.80
C GLN A 6 -5.00 -4.82 7.78
N LEU A 7 -4.35 -5.83 8.36
CA LEU A 7 -4.83 -7.21 8.32
C LEU A 7 -5.87 -7.52 9.39
N SER A 8 -5.92 -6.76 10.49
CA SER A 8 -6.88 -7.00 11.57
C SER A 8 -8.32 -6.91 11.09
N GLN A 9 -8.67 -5.81 10.40
CA GLN A 9 -10.01 -5.62 9.82
C GLN A 9 -10.32 -6.65 8.72
N LEU A 10 -9.31 -7.02 7.91
CA LEU A 10 -9.48 -8.05 6.88
C LEU A 10 -9.76 -9.44 7.50
N ILE A 11 -9.07 -9.79 8.57
CA ILE A 11 -9.26 -11.05 9.31
C ILE A 11 -10.71 -11.15 9.81
N GLU A 12 -11.21 -10.08 10.42
CA GLU A 12 -12.59 -10.01 10.94
C GLU A 12 -13.62 -10.17 9.82
N ALA A 13 -13.47 -9.42 8.73
CA ALA A 13 -14.38 -9.47 7.58
C ALA A 13 -14.36 -10.85 6.89
N VAL A 14 -13.19 -11.51 6.82
CA VAL A 14 -13.05 -12.85 6.23
C VAL A 14 -13.66 -13.92 7.15
N ALA A 15 -13.45 -13.81 8.46
CA ALA A 15 -14.01 -14.72 9.46
C ALA A 15 -15.54 -14.69 9.44
N GLN A 16 -16.14 -13.50 9.38
CA GLN A 16 -17.60 -13.32 9.27
C GLN A 16 -18.20 -13.95 8.01
N ARG A 17 -17.40 -14.07 6.94
CA ARG A 17 -17.81 -14.72 5.68
C ARG A 17 -17.49 -16.21 5.63
N HIS A 18 -17.01 -16.79 6.73
CA HIS A 18 -16.60 -18.20 6.86
C HIS A 18 -15.61 -18.64 5.76
N LYS A 19 -14.66 -17.77 5.42
CA LYS A 19 -13.61 -18.04 4.42
C LYS A 19 -12.25 -18.26 5.09
N THR A 20 -11.34 -18.92 4.39
CA THR A 20 -9.95 -19.11 4.83
C THR A 20 -9.05 -17.97 4.35
N LEU A 21 -8.01 -17.65 5.12
CA LEU A 21 -7.02 -16.62 4.78
C LEU A 21 -5.60 -17.18 4.91
N LYS A 22 -4.80 -17.02 3.85
CA LYS A 22 -3.33 -17.13 3.88
C LYS A 22 -2.78 -15.74 3.61
N VAL A 23 -1.86 -15.28 4.46
CA VAL A 23 -1.11 -14.04 4.29
C VAL A 23 0.34 -14.39 4.00
N THR A 24 0.86 -13.85 2.90
CA THR A 24 2.25 -13.99 2.53
C THR A 24 2.90 -12.61 2.55
N ALA A 25 3.84 -12.41 3.47
CA ALA A 25 4.71 -11.24 3.46
C ALA A 25 5.87 -11.49 2.51
N ILE A 26 6.18 -10.52 1.65
CA ILE A 26 7.33 -10.60 0.75
C ILE A 26 8.55 -10.04 1.45
N LYS A 27 9.58 -10.87 1.55
CA LYS A 27 10.90 -10.49 1.99
C LYS A 27 11.72 -10.04 0.81
N TRP A 28 12.46 -8.96 1.03
CA TRP A 28 13.41 -8.42 0.07
C TRP A 28 14.80 -8.51 0.69
N ASP A 29 15.74 -9.08 -0.05
CA ASP A 29 17.16 -9.11 0.33
C ASP A 29 17.77 -7.73 0.03
N VAL A 30 17.42 -6.75 0.86
CA VAL A 30 18.15 -5.48 0.90
C VAL A 30 18.98 -5.51 2.18
N GLU A 31 20.24 -5.10 2.11
CA GLU A 31 21.06 -4.85 3.31
C GLU A 31 20.37 -3.77 4.14
N GLU A 32 19.55 -4.19 5.10
CA GLU A 32 18.75 -3.30 5.93
C GLU A 32 19.65 -2.72 7.03
N THR A 33 20.36 -1.64 6.73
CA THR A 33 21.08 -0.88 7.76
C THR A 33 20.11 -0.02 8.57
N GLU A 34 20.28 -0.08 9.89
CA GLU A 34 19.75 0.80 10.94
C GLU A 34 18.22 0.80 11.21
N ASP A 35 17.75 -0.18 11.98
CA ASP A 35 16.79 0.07 13.07
C ASP A 35 16.93 -1.04 14.13
N GLY A 36 16.96 -0.68 15.41
CA GLY A 36 17.59 -1.41 16.53
C GLY A 36 17.01 -2.76 16.97
N ALA A 37 16.19 -3.43 16.14
CA ALA A 37 15.79 -4.82 16.35
C ALA A 37 15.92 -5.61 15.03
N PRO A 38 16.48 -6.84 15.05
CA PRO A 38 16.64 -7.62 13.84
C PRO A 38 15.28 -7.83 13.15
N PRO A 39 15.19 -7.66 11.81
CA PRO A 39 13.93 -7.69 11.05
C PRO A 39 13.08 -8.94 11.31
N GLN A 40 13.75 -10.06 11.59
CA GLN A 40 13.14 -11.35 11.88
C GLN A 40 12.31 -11.36 13.19
N TRP A 41 12.74 -10.63 14.22
CA TRP A 41 12.00 -10.54 15.48
C TRP A 41 10.69 -9.77 15.30
N ARG A 42 10.71 -8.68 14.52
CA ARG A 42 9.52 -7.89 14.21
C ARG A 42 8.50 -8.69 13.40
N PHE A 43 8.94 -9.51 12.44
CA PHE A 43 8.03 -10.35 11.67
C PHE A 43 7.37 -11.43 12.53
N GLU A 44 8.14 -12.20 13.29
CA GLU A 44 7.57 -13.30 14.11
C GLU A 44 6.64 -12.76 15.21
N GLU A 45 6.94 -11.61 15.80
CA GLU A 45 6.04 -10.94 16.75
C GLU A 45 4.72 -10.55 16.07
N THR A 46 4.79 -9.86 14.92
CA THR A 46 3.60 -9.45 14.16
C THR A 46 2.77 -10.67 13.74
N LYS A 47 3.42 -11.72 13.26
CA LYS A 47 2.78 -12.99 12.90
C LYS A 47 2.07 -13.62 14.08
N ARG A 48 2.70 -13.67 15.27
CA ARG A 48 2.08 -14.20 16.49
C ARG A 48 0.84 -13.40 16.86
N GLN A 49 0.91 -12.07 16.83
CA GLN A 49 -0.21 -11.20 17.15
C GLN A 49 -1.38 -11.37 16.18
N LEU A 50 -1.11 -11.42 14.87
CA LEU A 50 -2.13 -11.65 13.84
C LEU A 50 -2.79 -13.03 13.98
N GLN A 51 -2.01 -14.07 14.27
CA GLN A 51 -2.55 -15.41 14.48
C GLN A 51 -3.39 -15.50 15.76
N HIS A 52 -2.99 -14.81 16.82
CA HIS A 52 -3.77 -14.72 18.05
C HIS A 52 -5.11 -14.01 17.80
N HIS A 53 -5.09 -12.86 17.11
CA HIS A 53 -6.29 -12.12 16.71
C HIS A 53 -7.22 -12.99 15.85
N ALA A 54 -6.69 -13.67 14.83
CA ALA A 54 -7.48 -14.55 13.99
C ALA A 54 -8.15 -15.70 14.77
N ARG A 55 -7.44 -16.28 15.75
CA ARG A 55 -8.00 -17.33 16.62
C ARG A 55 -9.19 -16.82 17.45
N SER A 56 -9.15 -15.57 17.93
CA SER A 56 -10.31 -15.01 18.64
C SER A 56 -11.56 -14.87 17.76
N PHE A 57 -11.42 -14.84 16.44
CA PHE A 57 -12.53 -14.87 15.47
C PHE A 57 -12.78 -16.25 14.85
N GLY A 58 -12.16 -17.32 15.38
CA GLY A 58 -12.32 -18.68 14.87
C GLY A 58 -11.64 -18.94 13.52
N LEU A 59 -10.75 -18.06 13.07
CA LEU A 59 -10.02 -18.18 11.81
C LEU A 59 -8.63 -18.79 12.04
N ASN A 60 -8.33 -19.90 11.37
CA ASN A 60 -6.98 -20.47 11.37
C ASN A 60 -6.09 -19.77 10.33
N LEU A 61 -5.51 -18.63 10.72
CA LEU A 61 -4.67 -17.81 9.85
C LEU A 61 -3.27 -18.43 9.63
N LYS A 62 -2.92 -18.62 8.37
CA LYS A 62 -1.55 -18.95 7.96
C LYS A 62 -0.81 -17.68 7.56
N VAL A 63 0.30 -17.36 8.23
CA VAL A 63 1.18 -16.23 7.91
C VAL A 63 2.57 -16.77 7.59
N GLU A 64 3.08 -16.44 6.41
CA GLU A 64 4.40 -16.85 5.92
C GLU A 64 5.19 -15.64 5.42
N ASP A 65 6.50 -15.71 5.54
CA ASP A 65 7.47 -14.84 4.89
C ASP A 65 8.08 -15.66 3.74
N VAL A 66 8.08 -15.11 2.53
CA VAL A 66 8.75 -15.72 1.37
C VAL A 66 9.54 -14.67 0.61
N ALA A 67 10.67 -15.09 0.05
CA ALA A 67 11.37 -14.31 -0.96
C ALA A 67 10.51 -14.16 -2.22
N ILE A 68 10.70 -13.07 -2.95
CA ILE A 68 9.86 -12.78 -4.12
C ILE A 68 10.04 -13.82 -5.25
N GLU A 69 11.24 -14.38 -5.37
CA GLU A 69 11.59 -15.44 -6.31
C GLU A 69 10.85 -16.75 -5.98
N ASP A 70 10.74 -17.06 -4.68
CA ASP A 70 10.09 -18.26 -4.18
C ASP A 70 8.57 -18.20 -4.35
N LEU A 71 7.97 -17.00 -4.24
CA LEU A 71 6.53 -16.77 -4.41
C LEU A 71 6.02 -17.30 -5.75
N VAL A 72 6.79 -17.09 -6.83
CA VAL A 72 6.42 -17.58 -8.17
C VAL A 72 6.34 -19.11 -8.19
N SER A 73 7.28 -19.77 -7.52
CA SER A 73 7.32 -21.23 -7.44
C SER A 73 6.15 -21.77 -6.61
N GLU A 74 5.79 -21.10 -5.51
CA GLU A 74 4.68 -21.50 -4.64
C GLU A 74 3.34 -21.44 -5.37
N VAL A 75 3.06 -20.30 -6.03
CA VAL A 75 1.79 -20.09 -6.74
C VAL A 75 1.67 -21.07 -7.92
N LYS A 76 2.75 -21.32 -8.66
CA LYS A 76 2.76 -22.32 -9.74
C LYS A 76 2.53 -23.73 -9.20
N LYS A 77 3.11 -24.10 -8.05
CA LYS A 77 2.88 -25.42 -7.41
C LYS A 77 1.43 -25.57 -6.94
N ALA A 78 0.84 -24.53 -6.35
CA ALA A 78 -0.56 -24.53 -5.93
C ALA A 78 -1.51 -24.74 -7.12
N ASN A 79 -1.27 -24.04 -8.23
CA ASN A 79 -2.04 -24.19 -9.46
C ASN A 79 -1.94 -25.61 -10.05
N LYS A 80 -0.76 -26.24 -10.04
CA LYS A 80 -0.53 -27.60 -10.58
C LYS A 80 -1.20 -28.70 -9.76
N ARG A 81 -1.39 -28.52 -8.45
CA ARG A 81 -2.00 -29.51 -7.55
C ARG A 81 -3.54 -29.56 -7.63
N GLY A 82 -4.15 -28.91 -8.63
CA GLY A 82 -5.61 -28.79 -8.73
C GLY A 82 -6.21 -27.70 -7.82
N GLY A 83 -5.38 -26.88 -7.18
CA GLY A 83 -5.77 -25.79 -6.26
C GLY A 83 -6.31 -24.53 -6.94
N GLY A 84 -6.89 -24.65 -8.14
CA GLY A 84 -7.38 -23.52 -8.94
C GLY A 84 -8.62 -22.80 -8.39
N ARG A 85 -8.79 -22.71 -7.06
CA ARG A 85 -9.92 -22.06 -6.37
C ARG A 85 -9.51 -20.87 -5.49
N GLU A 86 -8.22 -20.60 -5.32
CA GLU A 86 -7.77 -19.48 -4.48
C GLU A 86 -7.88 -18.16 -5.24
N PHE A 87 -8.44 -17.13 -4.57
CA PHE A 87 -8.47 -15.76 -5.08
C PHE A 87 -7.22 -15.03 -4.58
N LEU A 88 -6.41 -14.51 -5.51
CA LEU A 88 -5.15 -13.84 -5.16
C LEU A 88 -5.38 -12.34 -5.00
N ALA A 89 -5.03 -11.80 -3.83
CA ALA A 89 -5.02 -10.36 -3.58
C ALA A 89 -3.59 -9.89 -3.32
N PHE A 90 -3.09 -9.02 -4.19
CA PHE A 90 -1.78 -8.39 -4.04
C PHE A 90 -1.97 -6.99 -3.46
N ASN A 91 -1.37 -6.72 -2.31
CA ASN A 91 -1.44 -5.42 -1.63
C ASN A 91 -0.06 -4.75 -1.62
N CYS A 92 0.01 -3.53 -2.15
CA CYS A 92 1.23 -2.73 -2.20
C CYS A 92 0.94 -1.32 -1.71
N MET A 93 1.45 -0.98 -0.53
CA MET A 93 1.28 0.33 0.07
C MET A 93 2.65 1.00 0.16
N VAL A 94 2.77 2.22 -0.37
CA VAL A 94 4.03 2.91 -0.61
C VAL A 94 3.91 4.36 -0.16
N GLY A 95 5.02 4.94 0.31
CA GLY A 95 5.09 6.37 0.61
C GLY A 95 4.26 6.80 1.82
N LEU A 96 3.70 5.85 2.57
CA LEU A 96 2.94 6.13 3.78
C LEU A 96 3.91 6.36 4.94
N PRO A 97 3.85 7.53 5.63
CA PRO A 97 4.77 7.86 6.72
C PRO A 97 4.88 6.75 7.78
N HIS A 98 3.75 6.17 8.19
CA HIS A 98 3.69 5.10 9.20
C HIS A 98 4.37 3.79 8.78
N MET A 99 4.65 3.59 7.50
CA MET A 99 5.39 2.42 7.02
C MET A 99 6.90 2.55 7.23
N ARG A 100 7.37 3.74 7.67
CA ARG A 100 8.74 4.15 8.05
C ARG A 100 9.81 4.01 6.97
N ARG A 101 9.77 2.93 6.20
CA ARG A 101 10.76 2.58 5.18
C ARG A 101 10.26 2.94 3.80
N ARG A 102 10.99 3.83 3.14
CA ARG A 102 10.87 4.05 1.70
C ARG A 102 11.29 2.77 0.97
N ARG A 103 10.46 2.30 0.05
CA ARG A 103 10.84 1.28 -0.91
C ARG A 103 11.16 1.98 -2.22
N SER A 104 12.26 1.56 -2.86
CA SER A 104 12.58 2.11 -4.18
C SER A 104 11.46 1.75 -5.16
N ARG A 105 11.18 2.67 -6.08
CA ARG A 105 10.14 2.47 -7.09
C ARG A 105 10.46 1.29 -8.00
N GLY A 106 11.73 0.99 -8.25
CA GLY A 106 12.16 -0.22 -8.94
C GLY A 106 11.61 -1.52 -8.32
N LEU A 107 11.74 -1.70 -7.00
CA LEU A 107 11.21 -2.88 -6.30
C LEU A 107 9.67 -2.96 -6.34
N ILE A 108 9.01 -1.80 -6.29
CA ILE A 108 7.55 -1.71 -6.41
C ILE A 108 7.12 -2.15 -7.81
N LEU A 109 7.80 -1.68 -8.85
CA LEU A 109 7.52 -2.06 -10.24
C LEU A 109 7.77 -3.55 -10.48
N GLU A 110 8.84 -4.10 -9.91
CA GLU A 110 9.12 -5.53 -9.96
C GLU A 110 8.00 -6.36 -9.32
N PHE A 111 7.57 -5.97 -8.11
CA PHE A 111 6.43 -6.61 -7.45
C PHE A 111 5.15 -6.55 -8.30
N LEU A 112 4.83 -5.38 -8.87
CA LEU A 112 3.63 -5.20 -9.67
C LEU A 112 3.68 -6.02 -10.97
N ARG A 113 4.85 -6.13 -11.62
CA ARG A 113 5.04 -7.00 -12.80
C ARG A 113 4.81 -8.46 -12.43
N LEU A 114 5.39 -8.92 -11.32
CA LEU A 114 5.20 -10.29 -10.85
C LEU A 114 3.75 -10.58 -10.47
N ALA A 115 3.08 -9.66 -9.78
CA ALA A 115 1.67 -9.77 -9.46
C ALA A 115 0.82 -9.92 -10.75
N LYS A 116 1.10 -9.10 -11.77
CA LYS A 116 0.44 -9.20 -13.07
C LYS A 116 0.65 -10.56 -13.72
N ASP A 117 1.89 -11.03 -13.79
CA ASP A 117 2.23 -12.31 -14.43
C ASP A 117 1.56 -13.50 -13.70
N LEU A 118 1.50 -13.45 -12.37
CA LEU A 118 0.83 -14.47 -11.57
C LEU A 118 -0.68 -14.47 -11.80
N LEU A 119 -1.32 -13.29 -11.87
CA LEU A 119 -2.74 -13.17 -12.20
C LEU A 119 -3.03 -13.69 -13.62
N ALA A 120 -2.16 -13.40 -14.60
CA ALA A 120 -2.28 -13.91 -15.96
C ALA A 120 -2.16 -15.44 -16.02
N SER A 121 -1.21 -16.03 -15.30
CA SER A 121 -0.99 -17.49 -15.27
C SER A 121 -2.10 -18.29 -14.58
N SER A 122 -2.90 -17.63 -13.72
CA SER A 122 -4.00 -18.25 -12.97
C SER A 122 -5.32 -18.28 -13.76
N ALA A 123 -5.42 -17.48 -14.84
CA ALA A 123 -6.61 -17.37 -15.66
C ALA A 123 -6.82 -18.63 -16.52
N ASN A 124 -7.64 -19.56 -16.05
CA ASN A 124 -8.26 -20.55 -16.93
C ASN A 124 -9.33 -19.86 -17.79
N TYR A 125 -9.45 -20.26 -19.05
CA TYR A 125 -10.34 -19.74 -20.10
C TYR A 125 -11.85 -19.62 -19.76
N LYS A 126 -12.29 -20.02 -18.55
CA LYS A 126 -13.71 -19.99 -18.13
C LYS A 126 -14.06 -18.94 -17.08
N THR A 127 -13.10 -18.30 -16.40
CA THR A 127 -13.39 -17.27 -15.38
C THR A 127 -12.28 -16.21 -15.33
N SER A 128 -12.54 -15.00 -15.81
CA SER A 128 -11.57 -13.91 -15.93
C SER A 128 -11.21 -13.19 -14.63
N ASN A 129 -11.78 -13.56 -13.47
CA ASN A 129 -11.69 -12.74 -12.24
C ASN A 129 -11.11 -13.52 -11.05
N ARG A 130 -9.82 -13.89 -11.13
CA ARG A 130 -9.13 -14.71 -10.10
C ARG A 130 -8.23 -13.94 -9.15
N GLY A 131 -8.19 -12.61 -9.25
CA GLY A 131 -7.48 -11.81 -8.27
C GLY A 131 -7.60 -10.31 -8.47
N ILE A 132 -6.91 -9.57 -7.62
CA ILE A 132 -6.92 -8.11 -7.60
C ILE A 132 -5.56 -7.61 -7.11
N ILE A 133 -5.16 -6.44 -7.60
CA ILE A 133 -4.04 -5.67 -7.07
C ILE A 133 -4.64 -4.41 -6.42
N THR A 134 -4.24 -4.16 -5.18
CA THR A 134 -4.52 -2.93 -4.43
C THR A 134 -3.23 -2.17 -4.29
N PHE A 135 -3.25 -0.89 -4.63
CA PHE A 135 -2.10 -0.02 -4.54
C PHE A 135 -2.41 1.25 -3.77
N GLY A 136 -1.70 1.48 -2.68
CA GLY A 136 -1.70 2.70 -1.92
C GLY A 136 -0.46 3.53 -2.18
N ASP A 137 -0.64 4.81 -2.49
CA ASP A 137 0.40 5.78 -2.75
C ASP A 137 0.22 6.99 -1.84
N GLY A 138 1.07 7.10 -0.82
CA GLY A 138 1.18 8.27 0.03
C GLY A 138 2.20 9.30 -0.47
N ASP A 139 2.81 9.09 -1.63
CA ASP A 139 3.90 9.93 -2.10
C ASP A 139 3.38 11.18 -2.84
N ALA A 140 3.95 12.34 -2.49
CA ALA A 140 3.69 13.63 -3.12
C ALA A 140 3.88 13.64 -4.65
N GLY A 141 4.71 12.73 -5.18
CA GLY A 141 5.12 12.69 -6.59
C GLY A 141 4.13 12.07 -7.58
N ALA A 142 3.07 11.40 -7.14
CA ALA A 142 2.27 10.52 -8.03
C ALA A 142 1.48 11.24 -9.15
N LYS A 143 1.17 12.53 -9.00
CA LYS A 143 0.56 13.36 -10.06
C LYS A 143 1.58 14.23 -10.82
N LEU A 144 2.84 14.23 -10.38
CA LEU A 144 3.92 15.02 -10.97
C LEU A 144 4.57 14.33 -12.17
N GLY A 145 4.01 13.20 -12.66
CA GLY A 145 4.40 12.64 -13.96
C GLY A 145 4.23 13.62 -15.14
N ASN A 146 3.53 14.74 -14.94
CA ASN A 146 3.42 15.84 -15.89
C ASN A 146 4.22 17.10 -15.50
N SER A 147 4.96 17.10 -14.40
CA SER A 147 5.80 18.26 -14.02
C SER A 147 7.03 18.30 -14.91
N SER A 148 7.04 19.24 -15.87
CA SER A 148 8.17 19.42 -16.79
C SER A 148 9.40 20.08 -16.15
N SER A 149 9.28 20.59 -14.92
CA SER A 149 10.33 21.33 -14.23
C SER A 149 10.47 20.94 -12.75
N PHE A 150 11.68 21.12 -12.22
CA PHE A 150 11.95 20.94 -10.80
C PHE A 150 11.10 21.87 -9.92
N SER A 151 10.86 23.12 -10.35
CA SER A 151 10.05 24.08 -9.59
C SER A 151 8.63 23.58 -9.38
N SER A 152 7.95 23.16 -10.46
CA SER A 152 6.60 22.58 -10.35
C SER A 152 6.56 21.29 -9.51
N PHE A 153 7.65 20.52 -9.54
CA PHE A 153 7.77 19.34 -8.68
C PHE A 153 7.90 19.75 -7.21
N PHE A 154 8.77 20.70 -6.93
CA PHE A 154 9.06 21.19 -5.58
C PHE A 154 7.83 21.84 -4.94
N ASP A 155 7.08 22.65 -5.67
CA ASP A 155 5.86 23.29 -5.17
C ASP A 155 4.81 22.24 -4.77
N GLY A 156 4.59 21.22 -5.62
CA GLY A 156 3.69 20.12 -5.30
C GLY A 156 4.17 19.27 -4.13
N TYR A 157 5.49 19.04 -4.05
CA TYR A 157 6.11 18.32 -2.94
C TYR A 157 5.90 19.05 -1.61
N LEU A 158 6.17 20.35 -1.58
CA LEU A 158 6.02 21.19 -0.40
C LEU A 158 4.55 21.26 0.02
N ALA A 159 3.64 21.52 -0.92
CA ALA A 159 2.20 21.59 -0.64
C ALA A 159 1.68 20.29 0.00
N HIS A 160 2.14 19.13 -0.47
CA HIS A 160 1.75 17.84 0.09
C HIS A 160 2.19 17.68 1.55
N TYR A 161 3.47 17.92 1.87
CA TYR A 161 3.97 17.75 3.24
C TYR A 161 3.49 18.84 4.19
N GLN A 162 3.25 20.06 3.67
CA GLN A 162 2.59 21.11 4.43
C GLN A 162 1.18 20.67 4.82
N ALA A 163 0.36 20.22 3.87
CA ALA A 163 -0.98 19.72 4.16
C ALA A 163 -0.97 18.53 5.14
N LEU A 164 0.02 17.64 5.03
CA LEU A 164 0.18 16.53 5.98
C LEU A 164 0.45 17.04 7.41
N LEU A 165 1.40 17.97 7.57
CA LEU A 165 1.75 18.57 8.87
C LEU A 165 0.57 19.35 9.47
N GLU A 166 -0.11 20.17 8.67
CA GLU A 166 -1.32 20.90 9.08
C GLU A 166 -2.43 19.95 9.52
N SER A 167 -2.60 18.83 8.80
CA SER A 167 -3.57 17.81 9.17
C SER A 167 -3.23 17.13 10.50
N ILE A 168 -1.94 16.88 10.76
CA ILE A 168 -1.49 16.33 12.03
C ILE A 168 -1.77 17.35 13.14
N GLU A 169 -1.29 18.58 12.99
CA GLU A 169 -1.45 19.65 13.98
C GLU A 169 -2.92 19.89 14.35
N SER A 170 -3.80 19.94 13.36
CA SER A 170 -5.22 20.24 13.57
C SER A 170 -5.98 19.12 14.29
N ASN A 171 -5.52 17.87 14.17
CA ASN A 171 -6.20 16.71 14.74
C ASN A 171 -5.49 16.14 15.99
N PHE A 172 -4.27 16.59 16.29
CA PHE A 172 -3.54 16.09 17.44
C PHE A 172 -3.98 16.80 18.73
N PRO A 173 -4.28 16.07 19.81
CA PRO A 173 -4.61 16.70 21.09
C PRO A 173 -3.46 17.57 21.60
N SER A 174 -3.76 18.81 22.00
CA SER A 174 -2.75 19.78 22.43
C SER A 174 -1.90 19.33 23.62
N HIS A 175 -2.48 18.53 24.52
CA HIS A 175 -1.79 17.95 25.68
C HIS A 175 -0.79 16.84 25.30
N LEU A 176 -0.81 16.36 24.05
CA LEU A 176 0.12 15.36 23.52
C LEU A 176 1.15 15.99 22.56
N ALA A 177 1.49 17.27 22.76
CA ALA A 177 2.41 18.01 21.87
C ALA A 177 3.77 17.30 21.66
N GLU A 178 4.31 16.63 22.68
CA GLU A 178 5.55 15.86 22.56
C GLU A 178 5.37 14.63 21.64
N ALA A 179 4.25 13.92 21.75
CA ALA A 179 3.96 12.80 20.85
C ALA A 179 3.73 13.27 19.41
N ARG A 180 3.10 14.45 19.22
CA ARG A 180 3.01 15.09 17.90
C ARG A 180 4.40 15.35 17.32
N MET A 181 5.28 15.96 18.11
CA MET A 181 6.65 16.26 17.70
C MET A 181 7.42 15.00 17.30
N VAL A 182 7.27 13.91 18.06
CA VAL A 182 7.87 12.61 17.71
C VAL A 182 7.32 12.10 16.38
N ILE A 183 6.01 12.24 16.12
CA ILE A 183 5.42 11.82 14.84
C ILE A 183 6.00 12.62 13.67
N GLU A 184 6.02 13.95 13.80
CA GLU A 184 6.56 14.86 12.79
C GLU A 184 8.04 14.56 12.51
N LEU A 185 8.86 14.38 13.55
CA LEU A 185 10.30 14.12 13.43
C LEU A 185 10.63 12.71 12.92
N MET A 186 9.91 11.68 13.34
CA MET A 186 10.26 10.29 13.02
C MET A 186 9.60 9.77 11.76
N PHE A 187 8.45 10.30 11.37
CA PHE A 187 7.66 9.79 10.25
C PHE A 187 7.56 10.77 9.10
N VAL A 188 7.63 12.09 9.32
CA VAL A 188 7.49 13.09 8.26
C VAL A 188 8.84 13.70 7.86
N ALA A 189 9.66 14.11 8.83
CA ALA A 189 10.96 14.75 8.58
C ALA A 189 11.89 13.97 7.63
N PRO A 190 11.97 12.63 7.67
CA PRO A 190 12.79 11.86 6.73
C PRO A 190 12.42 12.09 5.26
N TYR A 191 11.16 12.46 4.99
CA TYR A 191 10.67 12.72 3.64
C TYR A 191 10.92 14.17 3.20
N VAL A 192 11.02 15.15 4.09
CA VAL A 192 11.23 16.56 3.69
C VAL A 192 12.70 16.99 3.61
N SER A 193 13.64 16.09 3.89
CA SER A 193 15.07 16.38 3.77
C SER A 193 15.49 16.68 2.32
N SER A 194 16.53 17.51 2.15
CA SER A 194 17.08 17.85 0.82
C SER A 194 17.55 16.61 0.05
N GLN A 195 18.11 15.62 0.75
CA GLN A 195 18.50 14.34 0.17
C GLN A 195 17.28 13.54 -0.32
N ALA A 196 16.23 13.42 0.50
CA ALA A 196 15.01 12.70 0.12
C ALA A 196 14.31 13.35 -1.08
N LEU A 197 14.24 14.68 -1.08
CA LEU A 197 13.72 15.50 -2.19
C LEU A 197 14.52 15.26 -3.47
N PHE A 198 15.85 15.33 -3.42
CA PHE A 198 16.70 15.12 -4.59
C PHE A 198 16.59 13.70 -5.14
N GLN A 199 16.61 12.69 -4.27
CA GLN A 199 16.39 11.29 -4.65
C GLN A 199 15.02 11.13 -5.32
N LYS A 200 13.98 11.74 -4.76
CA LYS A 200 12.63 11.68 -5.31
C LYS A 200 12.53 12.34 -6.69
N TRP A 201 13.15 13.50 -6.86
CA TRP A 201 13.20 14.17 -8.15
C TRP A 201 13.87 13.30 -9.22
N ASN A 202 15.00 12.66 -8.89
CA ASN A 202 15.68 11.77 -9.82
C ASN A 202 14.82 10.55 -10.19
N GLU A 203 14.18 9.91 -9.21
CA GLU A 203 13.24 8.80 -9.47
C GLU A 203 12.10 9.20 -10.40
N VAL A 204 11.48 10.37 -10.17
CA VAL A 204 10.40 10.87 -11.03
C VAL A 204 10.91 11.15 -12.45
N ARG A 205 12.09 11.76 -12.59
CA ARG A 205 12.67 12.10 -13.89
C ARG A 205 13.07 10.87 -14.71
N GLU A 206 13.66 9.87 -14.07
CA GLU A 206 14.09 8.62 -14.73
C GLU A 206 12.88 7.78 -15.17
N GLU A 207 11.74 7.92 -14.50
CA GLU A 207 10.54 7.10 -14.72
C GLU A 207 9.42 7.77 -15.52
N CYS A 208 9.57 9.02 -15.97
CA CYS A 208 8.67 9.65 -16.96
C CYS A 208 8.47 8.80 -18.23
N HIS A 209 9.28 7.76 -18.44
CA HIS A 209 9.22 6.82 -19.55
C HIS A 209 8.46 5.50 -19.26
N LEU A 210 7.97 5.26 -18.03
CA LEU A 210 7.23 4.05 -17.68
C LEU A 210 5.71 4.34 -17.63
N GLN A 211 5.05 4.13 -18.77
CA GLN A 211 3.60 4.23 -18.98
C GLN A 211 2.75 3.45 -17.96
N PRO A 212 1.47 3.83 -17.77
CA PRO A 212 0.72 3.52 -16.56
C PRO A 212 0.40 2.03 -16.49
N TRP A 213 1.07 1.34 -15.56
CA TRP A 213 0.61 0.09 -14.97
C TRP A 213 0.64 -1.16 -15.89
N PHE A 214 1.51 -1.17 -16.90
CA PHE A 214 1.85 -2.38 -17.67
C PHE A 214 0.64 -3.12 -18.26
N GLY A 215 -0.40 -2.44 -18.73
CA GLY A 215 -1.59 -3.10 -19.29
C GLY A 215 -2.48 -3.80 -18.24
N LEU A 216 -2.42 -3.38 -16.98
CA LEU A 216 -3.46 -3.67 -16.00
C LEU A 216 -4.73 -2.85 -16.30
N GLU A 217 -5.89 -3.42 -16.00
CA GLU A 217 -7.18 -2.75 -16.13
C GLU A 217 -7.62 -2.19 -14.78
N GLY A 218 -8.01 -0.91 -14.74
CA GLY A 218 -8.52 -0.27 -13.54
C GLY A 218 -9.88 -0.87 -13.15
N LYS A 219 -9.97 -1.46 -11.97
CA LYS A 219 -11.22 -2.02 -11.44
C LYS A 219 -11.92 -0.95 -10.61
N ARG A 220 -13.17 -0.63 -10.95
CA ARG A 220 -13.98 0.36 -10.21
C ARG A 220 -14.15 -0.06 -8.74
N LEU A 221 -13.96 0.91 -7.84
CA LEU A 221 -14.22 0.75 -6.42
C LEU A 221 -15.72 0.60 -6.15
N SER A 222 -16.07 -0.18 -5.13
CA SER A 222 -17.47 -0.39 -4.77
C SER A 222 -18.08 0.86 -4.14
N ARG A 223 -19.41 1.00 -4.21
CA ARG A 223 -20.12 2.12 -3.56
C ARG A 223 -19.98 2.01 -2.04
N GLU A 224 -19.97 0.78 -1.53
CA GLU A 224 -19.80 0.46 -0.11
C GLU A 224 -18.45 0.94 0.40
N SER A 225 -17.36 0.70 -0.35
CA SER A 225 -16.02 1.18 0.00
C SER A 225 -15.96 2.72 0.03
N LEU A 226 -16.68 3.41 -0.85
CA LEU A 226 -16.78 4.86 -0.82
C LEU A 226 -17.55 5.36 0.40
N MET A 227 -18.66 4.70 0.76
CA MET A 227 -19.45 5.07 1.92
C MET A 227 -18.65 4.84 3.21
N GLU A 228 -17.94 3.72 3.32
CA GLU A 228 -17.04 3.42 4.44
C GLU A 228 -15.93 4.47 4.58
N ALA A 229 -15.29 4.85 3.47
CA ALA A 229 -14.28 5.91 3.48
C ALA A 229 -14.84 7.27 3.93
N LYS A 230 -16.05 7.62 3.49
CA LYS A 230 -16.74 8.84 3.91
C LYS A 230 -17.10 8.83 5.39
N GLU A 231 -17.56 7.69 5.89
CA GLU A 231 -17.87 7.51 7.31
C GLU A 231 -16.61 7.65 8.18
N MET A 232 -15.49 7.06 7.75
CA MET A 232 -14.21 7.15 8.47
C MET A 232 -13.67 8.58 8.58
N VAL A 233 -13.87 9.44 7.56
CA VAL A 233 -13.45 10.85 7.64
C VAL A 233 -14.44 11.73 8.41
N GLY A 234 -15.71 11.32 8.51
CA GLY A 234 -16.77 12.04 9.21
C GLY A 234 -16.93 13.49 8.74
N GLU A 235 -17.43 14.35 9.64
CA GLU A 235 -17.47 15.80 9.44
C GLU A 235 -16.15 16.43 9.91
N SER A 236 -15.09 16.26 9.12
CA SER A 236 -13.77 16.87 9.37
C SER A 236 -13.25 17.63 8.15
N SER A 237 -12.09 18.28 8.28
CA SER A 237 -11.39 18.89 7.14
C SER A 237 -10.80 17.85 6.16
N TYR A 238 -10.89 16.56 6.49
CA TYR A 238 -10.56 15.49 5.56
C TYR A 238 -11.68 15.26 4.54
N GLY A 239 -11.28 15.06 3.29
CA GLY A 239 -12.17 14.74 2.18
C GLY A 239 -11.83 13.42 1.52
N VAL A 240 -12.82 12.86 0.81
CA VAL A 240 -12.64 11.68 -0.04
C VAL A 240 -12.98 12.04 -1.48
N ARG A 241 -11.99 11.99 -2.38
CA ARG A 241 -12.18 12.24 -3.82
C ARG A 241 -12.04 10.96 -4.63
N ILE A 242 -12.91 10.77 -5.61
CA ILE A 242 -12.84 9.63 -6.54
C ILE A 242 -12.09 10.07 -7.81
N GLY A 243 -11.19 9.23 -8.31
CA GLY A 243 -10.53 9.42 -9.59
C GLY A 243 -11.51 9.27 -10.76
N GLN A 244 -11.18 9.88 -11.91
CA GLN A 244 -12.07 9.93 -13.08
C GLN A 244 -12.54 8.55 -13.57
N ASN A 245 -11.68 7.55 -13.49
CA ASN A 245 -11.96 6.19 -13.93
C ASN A 245 -12.69 5.35 -12.87
N GLY A 246 -12.90 5.89 -11.66
CA GLY A 246 -13.57 5.22 -10.54
C GLY A 246 -12.78 4.08 -9.89
N ASN A 247 -11.57 3.77 -10.37
CA ASN A 247 -10.68 2.76 -9.81
C ASN A 247 -9.72 3.31 -8.74
N GLU A 248 -9.73 4.63 -8.52
CA GLU A 248 -8.89 5.32 -7.55
C GLU A 248 -9.76 6.15 -6.59
N MET A 249 -9.34 6.22 -5.34
CA MET A 249 -9.86 7.11 -4.30
C MET A 249 -8.68 7.82 -3.63
N ALA A 250 -8.86 9.09 -3.28
CA ALA A 250 -7.87 9.90 -2.59
C ALA A 250 -8.43 10.41 -1.25
N LEU A 251 -7.67 10.25 -0.18
CA LEU A 251 -7.82 11.00 1.06
C LEU A 251 -7.18 12.38 0.86
N GLU A 252 -7.91 13.43 1.18
CA GLU A 252 -7.49 14.81 0.97
C GLU A 252 -7.59 15.61 2.26
N TRP A 253 -6.70 16.57 2.44
CA TRP A 253 -6.78 17.59 3.48
C TRP A 253 -6.94 18.95 2.81
N GLU A 254 -8.08 19.61 3.04
CA GLU A 254 -8.40 20.91 2.41
C GLU A 254 -8.21 20.93 0.87
N GLY A 255 -8.54 19.81 0.22
CA GLY A 255 -8.38 19.64 -1.24
C GLY A 255 -6.99 19.20 -1.70
N THR A 256 -6.00 19.12 -0.81
CA THR A 256 -4.67 18.57 -1.11
C THR A 256 -4.67 17.05 -0.91
N PRO A 257 -4.37 16.23 -1.94
CA PRO A 257 -4.31 14.78 -1.79
C PRO A 257 -3.14 14.32 -0.92
N LEU A 258 -3.44 13.56 0.13
CA LEU A 258 -2.45 12.98 1.05
C LEU A 258 -2.17 11.51 0.72
N VAL A 259 -3.20 10.70 0.47
CA VAL A 259 -3.04 9.28 0.16
C VAL A 259 -3.97 8.91 -0.97
N ARG A 260 -3.50 8.12 -1.93
CA ARG A 260 -4.33 7.54 -2.98
C ARG A 260 -4.35 6.04 -2.85
N VAL A 261 -5.50 5.44 -3.11
CA VAL A 261 -5.67 4.00 -3.15
C VAL A 261 -6.36 3.65 -4.46
N SER A 262 -5.83 2.66 -5.16
CA SER A 262 -6.35 2.21 -6.45
C SER A 262 -6.45 0.69 -6.54
N THR A 263 -7.40 0.23 -7.36
CA THR A 263 -7.65 -1.20 -7.60
C THR A 263 -7.47 -1.56 -9.07
N TRP A 264 -6.81 -2.69 -9.31
CA TRP A 264 -6.43 -3.15 -10.64
C TRP A 264 -6.64 -4.65 -10.80
N THR A 265 -6.90 -5.08 -12.02
CA THR A 265 -6.98 -6.48 -12.43
C THR A 265 -6.18 -6.72 -13.69
N ASN A 266 -5.91 -7.98 -14.00
CA ASN A 266 -5.37 -8.32 -15.33
C ASN A 266 -6.44 -8.05 -16.39
N GLN A 267 -6.04 -7.66 -17.60
CA GLN A 267 -6.96 -7.55 -18.74
C GLN A 267 -7.61 -8.91 -19.02
N SER A 268 -8.93 -8.89 -19.22
CA SER A 268 -9.74 -10.08 -19.51
C SER A 268 -9.53 -10.57 -20.93
#